data_AF-B8CIC4-F1
#
_entry.id   AF-B8CIC4-F1
#
_cell.length_a   1.000
_cell.length_b   1.000
_cell.length_c   1.000
_cell.angle_alpha   90.00
_cell.angle_beta   90.00
_cell.angle_gamma   90.00
#
_symmetry.space_group_name_H-M   'P 1'
#
loop_
_entity.id
_entity.type
_entity.pdbx_description
1 polymer ?
#
loop_
_entity_poly.entity_id
_entity_poly.type
_entity_poly.pdbx_seq_one_letter_code
_entity_poly.pdbx_strand_id
1 'polypeptide(L)'
;MPPMKRFALCHLANIFTLGAVLFASPVSAHNDALQQQSEYEIGVMVKAIDKAITTPQSDSLELIYQYGTDSRYYVMIRGWLVQELAGAQSQLESHRQQDERRQQLEHKVSFLKQAIRRIDLE
;
A
#
# COMPACT_ATOMS: atom_id res chain seq x y z
N MET A 1 44.39 22.99 -59.44
CA MET A 1 42.96 23.08 -59.77
C MET A 1 42.16 23.28 -58.48
N PRO A 2 41.35 24.35 -58.36
CA PRO A 2 40.29 24.54 -57.35
C PRO A 2 39.04 23.68 -57.74
N PRO A 3 37.87 23.66 -57.06
CA PRO A 3 37.28 24.67 -56.15
C PRO A 3 36.58 24.12 -54.87
N MET A 4 36.59 24.90 -53.77
CA MET A 4 35.50 25.73 -53.22
C MET A 4 34.27 25.02 -52.63
N LYS A 5 33.94 25.41 -51.39
CA LYS A 5 32.63 25.84 -50.81
C LYS A 5 32.90 26.04 -49.30
N ARG A 6 33.13 27.23 -48.73
CA ARG A 6 32.28 28.43 -48.53
C ARG A 6 30.86 28.11 -48.02
N PHE A 7 30.69 28.20 -46.69
CA PHE A 7 29.49 28.65 -45.96
C PHE A 7 30.03 29.25 -44.65
N ALA A 8 30.19 30.58 -44.52
CA ALA A 8 29.15 31.59 -44.29
C ALA A 8 28.24 31.20 -43.10
N LEU A 9 28.50 31.70 -41.90
CA LEU A 9 28.03 33.01 -41.39
C LEU A 9 26.82 32.76 -40.47
N CYS A 10 26.99 32.94 -39.15
CA CYS A 10 25.91 33.40 -38.27
C CYS A 10 26.53 33.96 -36.99
N HIS A 11 26.77 35.27 -37.05
CA HIS A 11 26.88 36.16 -35.91
C HIS A 11 25.46 36.44 -35.35
N LEU A 12 25.41 36.97 -34.11
CA LEU A 12 24.31 37.74 -33.49
C LEU A 12 23.16 36.90 -32.92
N ALA A 13 23.06 36.78 -31.59
CA ALA A 13 22.48 37.75 -30.65
C ALA A 13 20.94 37.71 -30.62
N ASN A 14 20.40 37.25 -29.49
CA ASN A 14 19.04 37.51 -28.96
C ASN A 14 19.09 37.03 -27.50
N ILE A 15 19.29 37.84 -26.46
CA ILE A 15 18.47 38.94 -25.93
C ILE A 15 16.97 38.60 -25.97
N PHE A 16 16.36 38.69 -24.78
CA PHE A 16 14.93 38.70 -24.48
C PHE A 16 14.21 37.35 -24.33
N THR A 17 14.15 36.87 -23.08
CA THR A 17 12.85 36.52 -22.47
C THR A 17 12.93 36.75 -20.97
N LEU A 18 12.67 38.00 -20.59
CA LEU A 18 12.15 38.37 -19.28
C LEU A 18 10.66 37.95 -19.28
N GLY A 19 10.32 36.90 -18.55
CA GLY A 19 8.95 36.40 -18.44
C GLY A 19 8.69 35.95 -17.02
N ALA A 20 8.72 36.90 -16.09
CA ALA A 20 8.33 36.66 -14.71
C ALA A 20 6.82 36.91 -14.55
N VAL A 21 6.23 36.09 -13.67
CA VAL A 21 5.06 36.37 -12.81
C VAL A 21 3.78 35.56 -13.10
N LEU A 22 3.70 34.46 -12.34
CA LEU A 22 2.61 34.05 -11.45
C LEU A 22 1.22 33.72 -12.04
N PHE A 23 0.99 32.43 -12.24
CA PHE A 23 -0.23 31.78 -11.74
C PHE A 23 0.17 30.67 -10.77
N ALA A 24 0.50 31.07 -9.52
CA ALA A 24 0.57 30.12 -8.42
C ALA A 24 -0.86 29.77 -8.01
N SER A 25 -1.41 28.71 -8.61
CA SER A 25 -2.70 28.15 -8.22
C SER A 25 -2.57 27.58 -6.79
N PRO A 26 -3.32 28.05 -5.79
CA PRO A 26 -3.25 27.52 -4.42
C PRO A 26 -3.87 26.11 -4.28
N VAL A 27 -4.32 25.49 -5.37
CA VAL A 27 -5.00 24.19 -5.41
C VAL A 27 -4.08 22.99 -5.11
N SER A 28 -2.77 23.09 -5.38
CA SER A 28 -1.85 21.96 -5.18
C SER A 28 -1.58 21.67 -3.69
N ALA A 29 -1.34 22.70 -2.88
CA ALA A 29 -0.94 22.52 -1.48
C ALA A 29 -2.04 21.88 -0.60
N HIS A 30 -3.32 22.09 -0.90
CA HIS A 30 -4.42 21.46 -0.16
C HIS A 30 -4.58 19.97 -0.50
N ASN A 31 -4.41 19.60 -1.78
CA ASN A 31 -4.48 18.21 -2.21
C ASN A 31 -3.28 17.39 -1.72
N ASP A 32 -2.08 17.98 -1.71
CA ASP A 32 -0.87 17.32 -1.20
C ASP A 32 -0.99 16.99 0.30
N ALA A 33 -1.57 17.90 1.09
CA ALA A 33 -1.79 17.69 2.52
C ALA A 33 -2.81 16.57 2.81
N LEU A 34 -3.90 16.50 2.02
CA LEU A 34 -4.89 15.43 2.11
C LEU A 34 -4.31 14.06 1.72
N GLN A 35 -3.48 14.02 0.67
CA GLN A 35 -2.79 12.80 0.26
C GLN A 35 -1.82 12.32 1.34
N GLN A 36 -0.98 13.22 1.88
CA GLN A 36 -0.05 12.87 2.95
C GLN A 36 -0.74 12.34 4.21
N GLN A 37 -1.88 12.93 4.57
CA GLN A 37 -2.70 12.43 5.68
C GLN A 37 -3.26 11.04 5.39
N SER A 38 -3.76 10.80 4.17
CA SER A 38 -4.29 9.48 3.78
C SER A 38 -3.20 8.40 3.76
N GLU A 39 -1.99 8.70 3.29
CA GLU A 39 -0.86 7.78 3.29
C GLU A 39 -0.46 7.39 4.72
N TYR A 40 -0.45 8.36 5.63
CA TYR A 40 -0.17 8.11 7.04
C TYR A 40 -1.22 7.19 7.66
N GLU A 41 -2.51 7.46 7.44
CA GLU A 41 -3.62 6.63 7.95
C GLU A 41 -3.53 5.19 7.45
N ILE A 42 -3.24 5.01 6.15
CA ILE A 42 -3.03 3.69 5.57
C ILE A 42 -1.85 2.99 6.25
N GLY A 43 -0.74 3.68 6.45
CA GLY A 43 0.44 3.12 7.11
C GLY A 43 0.17 2.68 8.56
N VAL A 44 -0.62 3.45 9.32
CA VAL A 44 -1.03 3.10 10.69
C VAL A 44 -1.91 1.86 10.67
N MET A 45 -2.92 1.83 9.80
CA MET A 45 -3.81 0.68 9.64
C MET A 45 -3.04 -0.59 9.26
N VAL A 46 -2.15 -0.53 8.27
CA VAL A 46 -1.38 -1.71 7.81
C VAL A 46 -0.59 -2.30 8.97
N LYS A 47 0.09 -1.46 9.77
CA LYS A 47 0.83 -1.92 10.95
C LYS A 47 -0.08 -2.54 12.01
N ALA A 48 -1.27 -1.98 12.20
CA ALA A 48 -2.23 -2.49 13.17
C ALA A 48 -2.77 -3.87 12.77
N ILE A 49 -3.09 -4.05 11.49
CA ILE A 49 -3.55 -5.34 10.95
C ILE A 49 -2.42 -6.37 10.97
N ASP A 50 -1.20 -5.99 10.58
CA ASP A 50 -0.04 -6.89 10.65
C ASP A 50 0.17 -7.43 12.07
N LYS A 51 0.12 -6.54 13.06
CA LYS A 51 0.21 -6.92 14.46
C LYS A 51 -0.94 -7.85 14.88
N ALA A 52 -2.18 -7.54 14.47
CA ALA A 52 -3.35 -8.34 14.78
C ALA A 52 -3.28 -9.76 14.19
N ILE A 53 -2.66 -9.92 13.01
CA ILE A 53 -2.46 -11.23 12.35
C ILE A 53 -1.29 -12.00 12.98
N THR A 54 -0.17 -11.33 13.24
CA THR A 54 1.08 -11.95 13.70
C THR A 54 1.04 -12.32 15.18
N THR A 55 0.45 -11.46 16.01
CA THR A 55 0.30 -11.65 17.45
C THR A 55 -1.14 -11.35 17.88
N PRO A 56 -2.09 -12.27 17.63
CA PRO A 56 -3.49 -12.04 17.97
C PRO A 56 -3.71 -11.77 19.46
N GLN A 57 -4.37 -10.67 19.75
CA GLN A 57 -4.82 -10.23 21.07
C GLN A 57 -6.37 -10.28 21.12
N SER A 58 -6.97 -10.07 22.30
CA SER A 58 -8.43 -10.14 22.46
C SER A 58 -9.21 -9.15 21.60
N ASP A 59 -8.59 -8.02 21.23
CA ASP A 59 -9.16 -6.95 20.40
C ASP A 59 -8.84 -7.11 18.91
N SER A 60 -8.00 -8.06 18.52
CA SER A 60 -7.49 -8.18 17.15
C SER A 60 -8.58 -8.47 16.12
N LEU A 61 -9.59 -9.29 16.46
CA LEU A 61 -10.73 -9.53 15.57
C LEU A 61 -11.56 -8.27 15.36
N GLU A 62 -11.73 -7.46 16.40
CA GLU A 62 -12.48 -6.21 16.33
C GLU A 62 -11.74 -5.16 15.50
N LEU A 63 -10.42 -5.08 15.67
CA LEU A 63 -9.56 -4.21 14.86
C LEU A 63 -9.62 -4.56 13.37
N ILE A 64 -9.49 -5.85 13.04
CA ILE A 64 -9.60 -6.31 11.65
C ILE A 64 -10.99 -6.05 11.09
N TYR A 65 -12.03 -6.22 11.90
CA TYR A 65 -13.40 -5.90 11.50
C TYR A 65 -13.55 -4.40 11.18
N GLN A 66 -13.13 -3.50 12.07
CA GLN A 66 -13.27 -2.05 11.87
C GLN A 66 -12.59 -1.54 10.60
N TYR A 67 -11.39 -2.01 10.28
CA TYR A 67 -10.72 -1.63 9.04
C TYR A 67 -11.24 -2.42 7.84
N GLY A 68 -11.57 -3.70 8.06
CA GLY A 68 -12.00 -4.63 7.02
C GLY A 68 -13.36 -4.30 6.43
N THR A 69 -14.24 -3.63 7.17
CA THR A 69 -15.57 -3.23 6.67
C THR A 69 -15.58 -1.84 6.02
N ASP A 70 -14.48 -1.09 6.13
CA ASP A 70 -14.31 0.14 5.37
C ASP A 70 -14.17 -0.20 3.88
N SER A 71 -15.11 0.31 3.07
CA SER A 71 -15.16 0.04 1.62
C SER A 71 -13.88 0.46 0.89
N ARG A 72 -13.12 1.41 1.42
CA ARG A 72 -11.83 1.86 0.87
C ARG A 72 -10.76 0.77 0.97
N TYR A 73 -10.84 -0.08 1.99
CA TYR A 73 -9.78 -1.05 2.33
C TYR A 73 -10.24 -2.51 2.27
N TYR A 74 -11.55 -2.78 2.21
CA TYR A 74 -12.14 -4.12 2.21
C TYR A 74 -11.42 -5.10 1.27
N VAL A 75 -11.28 -4.75 -0.01
CA VAL A 75 -10.65 -5.64 -1.01
C VAL A 75 -9.21 -5.96 -0.66
N MET A 76 -8.46 -4.97 -0.17
CA MET A 76 -7.05 -5.13 0.22
C MET A 76 -6.93 -6.02 1.45
N ILE A 77 -7.69 -5.73 2.50
CA ILE A 77 -7.64 -6.46 3.77
C ILE A 77 -8.11 -7.90 3.57
N ARG A 78 -9.22 -8.10 2.86
CA ARG A 78 -9.74 -9.43 2.55
C ARG A 78 -8.74 -10.24 1.73
N GLY A 79 -8.14 -9.64 0.70
CA GLY A 79 -7.10 -10.29 -0.11
C GLY A 79 -5.90 -10.73 0.74
N TRP A 80 -5.44 -9.86 1.64
CA TRP A 80 -4.35 -10.16 2.55
C TRP A 80 -4.69 -11.31 3.51
N LEU A 81 -5.85 -11.29 4.16
CA LEU A 81 -6.28 -12.36 5.07
C LEU A 81 -6.39 -13.72 4.36
N VAL A 82 -6.90 -13.73 3.12
CA VAL A 82 -6.98 -14.95 2.30
C VAL A 82 -5.59 -15.48 1.96
N GLN A 83 -4.65 -14.61 1.60
CA GLN A 83 -3.27 -15.01 1.31
C GLN A 83 -2.57 -15.57 2.55
N GLU A 84 -2.73 -14.91 3.70
CA GLU A 84 -2.19 -15.40 4.99
C GLU A 84 -2.80 -16.74 5.38
N LEU A 85 -4.10 -16.94 5.14
CA LEU A 85 -4.78 -18.20 5.42
C LEU A 85 -4.21 -19.32 4.56
N ALA A 86 -4.07 -19.10 3.25
CA ALA A 86 -3.50 -20.07 2.33
C ALA A 86 -2.05 -20.44 2.73
N GLY A 87 -1.25 -19.45 3.11
CA GLY A 87 0.12 -19.66 3.59
C GLY A 87 0.18 -20.50 4.89
N ALA A 88 -0.70 -20.21 5.85
CA ALA A 88 -0.78 -20.95 7.11
C ALA A 88 -1.27 -22.40 6.88
N GLN A 89 -2.23 -22.61 5.99
CA GLN A 89 -2.72 -23.94 5.64
C GLN A 89 -1.64 -24.78 4.94
N SER A 90 -0.90 -24.21 3.99
CA SER A 90 0.21 -24.90 3.33
C SER A 90 1.30 -25.34 4.32
N GLN A 91 1.64 -24.48 5.29
CA GLN A 91 2.56 -24.86 6.37
C GLN A 91 1.98 -25.97 7.25
N LEU A 92 0.70 -25.92 7.59
CA LEU A 92 0.04 -26.93 8.41
C LEU A 92 -0.03 -28.31 7.72
N GLU A 93 -0.25 -28.33 6.41
CA GLU A 93 -0.31 -29.56 5.60
C GLU A 93 1.07 -30.20 5.40
N SER A 94 2.12 -29.39 5.28
CA SER A 94 3.51 -29.87 5.18
C SER A 94 4.07 -30.31 6.54
N HIS A 95 3.53 -29.80 7.65
CA HIS A 95 4.00 -30.12 9.00
C HIS A 95 3.28 -31.34 9.59
N ARG A 96 3.92 -32.51 9.47
CA ARG A 96 3.36 -33.80 9.92
C ARG A 96 3.53 -34.09 11.42
N GLN A 97 4.45 -33.39 12.09
CA GLN A 97 4.70 -33.61 13.52
C GLN A 97 3.63 -32.91 14.35
N GLN A 98 3.16 -33.59 15.38
CA GLN A 98 2.20 -33.01 16.33
C GLN A 98 2.99 -32.31 17.45
N ASP A 99 3.40 -31.07 17.18
CA ASP A 99 4.20 -30.24 18.08
C ASP A 99 3.57 -28.85 18.30
N GLU A 100 4.23 -28.02 19.11
CA GLU A 100 3.78 -26.66 19.42
C GLU A 100 3.62 -25.80 18.17
N ARG A 101 4.49 -25.98 17.16
CA ARG A 101 4.42 -25.24 15.90
C ARG A 101 3.14 -25.58 15.14
N ARG A 102 2.76 -26.86 15.10
CA ARG A 102 1.49 -27.27 14.51
C ARG A 102 0.30 -26.62 15.22
N GLN A 103 0.29 -26.60 16.55
CA GLN A 103 -0.77 -25.96 17.33
C GLN A 103 -0.86 -24.45 17.05
N GLN A 104 0.28 -23.76 16.94
CA GLN A 104 0.33 -22.35 16.55
C GLN A 104 -0.26 -22.10 15.16
N LEU A 105 0.06 -22.97 14.19
CA LEU A 105 -0.52 -22.90 12.84
C LEU A 105 -2.03 -23.15 12.84
N GLU A 106 -2.51 -24.12 13.61
CA GLU A 106 -3.95 -24.40 13.77
C GLU A 106 -4.69 -23.21 14.38
N HIS A 107 -4.12 -22.57 15.40
CA HIS A 107 -4.66 -21.34 15.98
C HIS A 107 -4.68 -20.19 14.96
N LYS A 108 -3.59 -19.99 14.20
CA LYS A 108 -3.53 -18.95 13.16
C LYS A 108 -4.57 -19.19 12.06
N VAL A 109 -4.74 -20.43 11.60
CA VAL A 109 -5.77 -20.80 10.61
C VAL A 109 -7.17 -20.54 11.15
N SER A 110 -7.44 -20.92 12.40
CA SER A 110 -8.74 -20.67 13.04
C SER A 110 -9.04 -19.18 13.16
N PHE A 111 -8.07 -18.38 13.62
CA PHE A 111 -8.18 -16.94 13.75
C PHE A 111 -8.47 -16.28 12.39
N LEU A 112 -7.69 -16.61 11.35
CA LEU A 112 -7.86 -16.03 10.01
C LEU A 112 -9.23 -16.37 9.40
N LYS A 113 -9.71 -17.59 9.58
CA LYS A 113 -11.07 -17.98 9.14
C LYS A 113 -12.14 -17.15 9.85
N GLN A 114 -12.00 -16.92 11.15
CA GLN A 114 -12.93 -16.10 11.92
C GLN A 114 -12.89 -14.64 11.46
N ALA A 115 -11.70 -14.08 11.24
CA ALA A 115 -11.52 -12.72 10.75
C ALA A 115 -12.19 -12.51 9.39
N ILE A 116 -11.93 -13.38 8.42
CA ILE A 116 -12.55 -13.34 7.07
C ILE A 116 -14.07 -13.43 7.18
N ARG A 117 -14.58 -14.40 7.96
CA ARG A 117 -16.02 -14.55 8.15
C ARG A 117 -16.65 -13.30 8.74
N ARG A 118 -15.96 -12.61 9.66
CA ARG A 118 -16.50 -11.43 10.34
C ARG A 118 -16.58 -10.21 9.43
N ILE A 119 -15.67 -10.06 8.47
CA ILE A 119 -15.72 -8.98 7.48
C ILE A 119 -16.67 -9.27 6.30
N ASP A 120 -16.91 -10.55 5.98
CA ASP A 120 -17.80 -10.97 4.89
C ASP A 120 -19.29 -11.00 5.30
N LEU A 121 -19.63 -10.89 6.60
CA LEU A 121 -21.00 -10.98 7.12
C LEU A 121 -21.73 -9.63 7.27
N GLU A 122 -21.13 -8.55 6.79
CA GLU A 122 -21.78 -7.22 6.72
C GLU A 122 -22.73 -7.06 5.53
#